data_AF-H1PZ98-F1
#
_entry.id   AF-H1PZ98-F1
#
_cell.length_a   1.000
_cell.length_b   1.000
_cell.length_c   1.000
_cell.angle_alpha   90.00
_cell.angle_beta   90.00
_cell.angle_gamma   90.00
#
_symmetry.space_group_name_H-M   'P 1'
#
loop_
_entity.id
_entity.type
_entity.pdbx_description
1 polymer ?
#
loop_
_entity_poly.entity_id
_entity_poly.type
_entity_poly.pdbx_seq_one_letter_code
_entity_poly.pdbx_strand_id
1 'polypeptide(L)' 'MLERRKRGRPLGSGVKNYCALGCRFTEREYSLIQENLKKLKEEYGSNNKIIFNLFKRYGKTLEEKNDKNKIKL' A
#
# COMPACT_ATOMS: atom_id res chain seq x y z
N MET A 1 8.92 39.09 23.03
CA MET A 1 7.65 38.33 22.93
C MET A 1 7.98 36.85 23.00
N LEU A 2 7.44 36.12 23.96
CA LEU A 2 7.69 34.67 24.09
C LEU A 2 6.81 33.96 23.05
N GLU A 3 7.40 33.44 21.96
CA GLU A 3 6.66 32.69 20.94
C GLU A 3 5.97 31.48 21.58
N ARG A 4 4.64 31.54 21.67
CA ARG A 4 3.83 30.39 22.07
C ARG A 4 3.96 29.33 20.98
N ARG A 5 4.80 28.31 21.20
CA ARG A 5 4.90 27.13 20.32
C ARG A 5 3.49 26.58 20.10
N LYS A 6 3.02 26.57 18.85
CA LYS A 6 1.72 26.01 18.47
C LYS A 6 1.66 24.57 19.00
N ARG A 7 0.83 24.32 20.02
CA ARG A 7 0.55 22.98 20.54
C ARG A 7 -0.35 22.23 19.55
N GLY A 8 0.25 21.82 18.43
CA GLY A 8 -0.37 20.93 17.47
C GLY A 8 -0.35 19.48 17.96
N ARG A 9 -1.15 18.62 17.33
CA ARG A 9 -1.07 17.17 17.53
C ARG A 9 0.37 16.72 17.24
N PRO A 10 0.99 15.89 18.09
CA PRO A 10 2.30 15.32 17.77
C PRO A 10 2.22 14.63 16.41
N LEU A 11 3.20 14.90 15.54
CA LEU A 11 3.27 14.40 14.16
C LEU A 11 3.57 12.89 14.13
N GLY A 12 2.74 12.06 14.77
CA GLY A 12 2.94 10.61 14.87
C GLY A 12 4.39 10.23 15.24
N SER A 13 4.86 9.07 14.81
CA SER A 13 6.24 8.64 15.07
C SER A 13 7.30 9.39 14.24
N GLY A 14 6.93 10.32 13.36
CA GLY A 14 7.86 11.05 12.48
C GLY A 14 8.71 10.21 11.51
N VAL A 15 8.60 8.88 11.55
CA VAL A 15 9.41 7.95 10.74
C VAL A 15 8.73 7.64 9.40
N LYS A 16 7.40 7.61 9.37
CA LYS A 16 6.60 7.31 8.17
C LYS A 16 5.96 8.57 7.61
N ASN A 17 6.75 9.34 6.87
CA ASN A 17 6.37 10.65 6.34
C ASN A 17 5.81 10.62 4.92
N TYR A 18 5.93 9.49 4.23
CA TYR A 18 5.51 9.34 2.84
C TYR A 18 4.13 8.70 2.76
N CYS A 19 3.29 9.15 1.82
CA CYS A 19 1.93 8.64 1.64
C CYS A 19 1.77 8.03 0.23
N ALA A 20 1.30 6.79 0.17
CA ALA A 20 0.93 6.12 -1.09
C ALA A 20 -0.29 5.23 -0.84
N LEU A 21 -1.21 5.14 -1.82
CA LEU A 21 -2.40 4.26 -1.73
C LEU A 21 -3.23 4.45 -0.43
N GLY A 22 -3.20 5.64 0.18
CA GLY A 22 -3.87 5.93 1.46
C GLY A 22 -3.12 5.50 2.72
N CYS A 23 -1.92 4.94 2.60
CA CYS A 23 -1.10 4.44 3.71
C CYS A 23 0.18 5.26 3.91
N ARG A 24 0.69 5.28 5.17
CA ARG A 24 1.96 5.93 5.52
C ARG A 24 3.13 4.94 5.46
N PHE A 25 4.23 5.38 4.89
CA PHE A 25 5.44 4.59 4.63
C PHE A 25 6.70 5.35 5.03
N THR A 26 7.75 4.58 5.32
CA THR A 26 9.13 5.07 5.31
C THR A 26 9.55 5.41 3.89
N GLU A 27 10.63 6.19 3.74
CA GLU A 27 11.18 6.53 2.43
C GLU A 27 11.51 5.28 1.58
N ARG A 28 12.14 4.27 2.20
CA ARG A 28 12.53 3.02 1.53
C ARG A 28 11.31 2.25 1.00
N GLU A 29 10.29 2.09 1.84
CA GLU A 29 9.03 1.44 1.46
C GLU A 29 8.34 2.22 0.34
N TYR A 30 8.32 3.55 0.42
CA TYR A 30 7.70 4.40 -0.58
C TYR A 30 8.40 4.29 -1.94
N SER A 31 9.73 4.39 -1.98
CA SER A 31 10.50 4.26 -3.23
C SER A 31 10.28 2.90 -3.89
N LEU A 32 10.27 1.82 -3.11
CA LEU A 32 9.98 0.48 -3.62
C LEU A 32 8.58 0.38 -4.23
N ILE A 33 7.56 0.96 -3.57
CA ILE A 33 6.20 0.99 -4.08
C ILE A 33 6.13 1.78 -5.41
N GLN A 34 6.79 2.93 -5.48
CA GLN A 34 6.81 3.77 -6.68
C GLN A 34 7.48 3.07 -7.87
N GLU A 35 8.63 2.42 -7.67
CA GLU A 35 9.29 1.66 -8.73
C GLU A 35 8.42 0.53 -9.27
N ASN A 36 7.79 -0.23 -8.38
CA ASN A 36 6.91 -1.33 -8.78
C ASN A 36 5.66 -0.82 -9.50
N LEU A 37 5.04 0.25 -9.01
CA LEU A 37 3.89 0.87 -9.69
C LEU A 37 4.27 1.39 -11.07
N LYS A 38 5.47 1.95 -11.24
CA LYS A 38 5.95 2.40 -12.56
C LYS A 38 6.06 1.25 -13.54
N LYS A 39 6.69 0.13 -13.15
CA LYS A 39 6.77 -1.09 -13.98
C LYS A 39 5.39 -1.63 -14.35
N LEU A 40 4.48 -1.71 -13.36
CA LEU A 40 3.11 -2.16 -13.59
C LEU A 40 2.32 -1.18 -14.46
N LYS A 41 2.62 0.11 -14.43
CA LYS A 41 1.95 1.09 -15.29
C LYS A 41 2.35 0.93 -16.76
N GLU A 42 3.57 0.48 -17.06
CA GLU A 42 3.97 0.14 -18.43
C GLU A 42 3.16 -1.06 -18.96
N GLU A 43 2.87 -2.05 -18.12
CA GLU A 43 2.10 -3.26 -18.49
C GLU A 43 0.58 -2.98 -18.57
N TYR A 44 0.02 -2.29 -17.58
CA TYR A 44 -1.43 -2.11 -17.41
C TYR A 44 -1.96 -0.76 -17.89
N GLY A 45 -1.10 0.21 -18.16
CA GLY A 45 -1.42 1.57 -18.63
C GLY A 45 -2.03 2.52 -17.58
N SER A 46 -2.73 2.00 -16.56
CA SER A 46 -3.39 2.83 -15.55
C SER A 46 -3.41 2.20 -14.16
N ASN A 47 -3.34 3.04 -13.11
CA ASN A 47 -3.34 2.60 -11.72
C ASN A 47 -4.59 1.79 -11.35
N ASN A 48 -5.77 2.16 -11.88
CA ASN A 48 -7.02 1.44 -11.60
C ASN A 48 -6.98 0.01 -12.13
N LYS A 49 -6.41 -0.21 -13.33
CA LYS A 49 -6.24 -1.56 -13.89
C LYS A 49 -5.28 -2.39 -13.05
N ILE A 50 -4.19 -1.80 -12.57
CA ILE A 50 -3.23 -2.46 -11.67
C ILE A 50 -3.94 -2.95 -10.41
N ILE A 51 -4.65 -2.03 -9.73
CA ILE A 51 -5.37 -2.34 -8.47
C ILE A 51 -6.41 -3.44 -8.71
N PHE A 52 -7.20 -3.34 -9.78
CA PHE A 52 -8.22 -4.32 -10.11
C PHE A 52 -7.63 -5.72 -10.36
N ASN A 53 -6.50 -5.80 -11.09
CA ASN A 53 -5.85 -7.09 -11.35
C ASN A 53 -5.20 -7.69 -10.10
N LEU A 54 -4.62 -6.85 -9.23
CA LEU A 54 -4.10 -7.29 -7.94
C LEU A 54 -5.21 -7.90 -7.07
N PHE A 55 -6.38 -7.25 -7.00
CA PHE A 55 -7.54 -7.78 -6.28
C PHE A 55 -8.07 -9.09 -6.89
N LYS A 56 -8.17 -9.19 -8.22
CA LYS A 56 -8.54 -10.43 -8.90
C LYS A 56 -7.60 -11.59 -8.56
N ARG A 57 -6.29 -11.34 -8.64
CA ARG A 57 -5.27 -12.35 -8.35
C ARG A 57 -5.33 -12.78 -6.89
N TYR A 58 -5.50 -11.83 -5.98
CA TYR A 58 -5.66 -12.11 -4.55
C TYR A 58 -6.91 -12.96 -4.27
N GLY A 59 -8.06 -12.60 -4.86
CA GLY A 59 -9.30 -13.36 -4.74
C GLY A 59 -9.13 -14.82 -5.17
N LYS A 60 -8.52 -15.04 -6.34
CA LYS A 60 -8.22 -16.40 -6.83
C LYS A 60 -7.34 -17.20 -5.85
N THR A 61 -6.30 -16.58 -5.30
CA THR A 61 -5.44 -17.24 -4.31
C THR A 61 -6.18 -17.55 -3.00
N LEU A 62 -7.15 -16.73 -2.62
CA LEU A 62 -7.98 -16.97 -1.42
C LEU A 62 -8.91 -18.18 -1.63
N GLU A 63 -9.56 -18.26 -2.80
CA GLU A 63 -10.40 -19.39 -3.19
C GLU A 63 -9.61 -20.69 -3.23
N GLU A 64 -8.44 -20.70 -3.88
CA GLU A 64 -7.54 -21.87 -3.94
C GLU A 64 -7.07 -22.34 -2.56
N LYS A 65 -6.89 -21.43 -1.60
CA LYS A 65 -6.56 -21.78 -0.21
C LYS A 65 -7.75 -22.37 0.54
N ASN A 66 -8.95 -21.85 0.30
CA ASN A 66 -10.18 -22.36 0.91
C ASN A 66 -10.54 -23.75 0.38
N ASP A 67 -10.33 -24.02 -0.91
CA ASP A 67 -10.55 -25.34 -1.50
C ASP A 67 -9.55 -26.39 -0.98
N LYS A 68 -8.28 -26.01 -0.77
CA LYS A 68 -7.28 -26.87 -0.13
C LYS A 68 -7.61 -27.22 1.32
N ASN A 69 -8.31 -26.33 2.04
CA ASN A 69 -8.79 -26.58 3.40
C ASN A 69 -10.06 -27.44 3.42
N LYS A 70 -10.90 -27.40 2.38
CA LYS A 70 -12.07 -28.28 2.24
C LYS A 70 -11.73 -29.75 2.01
N ILE A 71 -10.61 -30.05 1.36
CA ILE A 71 -10.17 -31.44 1.08
C ILE A 71 -9.59 -32.12 2.35
N LYS A 72 -9.35 -31.37 3.43
CA LYS A 72 -8.75 -31.88 4.68
C LYS A 72 -9.75 -32.15 5.81
N LEU A 73 -11.05 -32.18 5.53
CA LEU A 73 -12.12 -32.61 6.45
C LEU A 73 -12.70 -33.94 5.98
#